data_AF-A0A401FNL3-F1
#
_entry.id   AF-A0A401FNL3-F1
#
_cell.length_a   1.000
_cell.length_b   1.000
_cell.length_c   1.000
_cell.angle_alpha   90.00
_cell.angle_beta   90.00
_cell.angle_gamma   90.00
#
_symmetry.space_group_name_H-M   'P 1'
#
loop_
_entity.id
_entity.type
_entity.pdbx_description
1 polymer ?
#
loop_
_entity_poly.entity_id
_entity_poly.type
_entity_poly.pdbx_seq_one_letter_code
_entity_poly.pdbx_strand_id
1 'polypeptide(L)'
;MKKVLIVETNVTRYAGTHDATGLWLGESTEFAEELQKVGVEVDYVSPKGGFVPLDPRSMKYVDESIMEFYETPDFKTRALSKTLSPSEVNPDDYFAIYYAGGHGVMWDFPDDKELQSIAMAIYQQNGYVTSVCHGIAGLLNIKDESDHYLIAGKLSPDSRRVKKC
;
A
#
# COMPACT_ATOMS: atom_id res chain seq x y z
N MET A 1 14.28 -9.05 -11.92
CA MET A 1 14.33 -7.59 -11.61
C MET A 1 13.54 -7.41 -10.31
N LYS A 2 13.96 -6.56 -9.37
CA LYS A 2 13.16 -6.35 -8.14
C LYS A 2 11.91 -5.53 -8.45
N LYS A 3 10.81 -5.81 -7.76
CA LYS A 3 9.47 -5.22 -7.94
C LYS A 3 9.15 -4.15 -6.88
N VAL A 4 8.00 -3.50 -7.00
CA VAL A 4 7.39 -2.71 -5.92
C VAL A 4 6.16 -3.44 -5.37
N LEU A 5 6.03 -3.48 -4.04
CA LEU A 5 4.87 -4.04 -3.35
C LEU A 5 3.90 -2.92 -2.95
N ILE A 6 2.69 -2.93 -3.50
CA ILE A 6 1.63 -1.96 -3.17
C ILE A 6 0.70 -2.59 -2.12
N VAL A 7 0.54 -1.91 -1.00
CA VAL A 7 -0.31 -2.35 0.12
C VAL A 7 -1.68 -1.68 0.03
N GLU A 8 -2.73 -2.48 0.11
CA GLU A 8 -4.13 -2.06 0.01
C GLU A 8 -4.96 -2.57 1.21
N THR A 9 -6.03 -1.87 1.57
CA THR A 9 -6.90 -2.19 2.72
C THR A 9 -7.92 -3.27 2.38
N ASN A 10 -8.26 -4.14 3.33
CA ASN A 10 -9.43 -5.04 3.22
C ASN A 10 -10.68 -4.47 3.90
N VAL A 11 -10.59 -3.33 4.58
CA VAL A 11 -11.69 -2.72 5.37
C VAL A 11 -12.74 -2.09 4.47
N THR A 12 -13.98 -2.59 4.57
CA THR A 12 -15.11 -2.20 3.72
C THR A 12 -15.99 -1.09 4.30
N ARG A 13 -15.87 -0.79 5.59
CA ARG A 13 -16.73 0.14 6.32
C ARG A 13 -15.99 0.87 7.43
N TYR A 14 -16.45 2.08 7.70
CA TYR A 14 -16.08 2.82 8.89
C TYR A 14 -16.50 2.07 10.16
N ALA A 15 -15.60 1.92 11.12
CA ALA A 15 -15.94 1.25 12.36
C ALA A 15 -17.06 2.00 13.09
N GLY A 16 -18.08 1.26 13.52
CA GLY A 16 -19.24 1.82 14.22
C GLY A 16 -20.28 2.51 13.34
N THR A 17 -20.13 2.50 12.01
CA THR A 17 -21.15 3.05 11.09
C THR A 17 -21.53 2.06 9.99
N HIS A 18 -22.50 2.43 9.15
CA HIS A 18 -22.88 1.69 7.95
C HIS A 18 -22.24 2.25 6.67
N ASP A 19 -21.42 3.30 6.79
CA ASP A 19 -20.81 3.99 5.67
C ASP A 19 -19.66 3.15 5.12
N ALA A 20 -19.64 3.01 3.79
CA ALA A 20 -18.59 2.28 3.10
C ALA A 20 -17.29 3.09 3.04
N THR A 21 -16.17 2.38 3.10
CA THR A 21 -14.82 2.88 2.82
C THR A 21 -14.02 1.77 2.11
N GLY A 22 -12.76 2.04 1.83
CA GLY A 22 -11.85 1.10 1.21
C GLY A 22 -10.61 1.81 0.71
N LEU A 23 -9.99 1.23 -0.31
CA LEU A 23 -8.90 1.80 -1.08
C LEU A 23 -9.37 3.09 -1.77
N TRP A 24 -8.53 4.12 -1.74
CA TRP A 24 -8.70 5.26 -2.64
C TRP A 24 -8.15 4.91 -4.03
N LEU A 25 -9.02 4.66 -5.01
CA LEU A 25 -8.64 4.04 -6.29
C LEU A 25 -7.43 4.71 -6.96
N GLY A 26 -7.46 6.03 -7.14
CA GLY A 26 -6.38 6.78 -7.81
C GLY A 26 -5.01 6.59 -7.16
N GLU A 27 -4.95 6.44 -5.84
CA GLU A 27 -3.69 6.32 -5.10
C GLU A 27 -2.94 5.00 -5.40
N SER A 28 -3.65 3.95 -5.83
CA SER A 28 -3.03 2.70 -6.31
C SER A 28 -2.80 2.72 -7.82
N THR A 29 -3.81 3.13 -8.61
CA THR A 29 -3.73 3.09 -10.08
C THR A 29 -2.69 4.05 -10.64
N GLU A 30 -2.66 5.31 -10.20
CA GLU A 30 -1.70 6.30 -10.70
C GLU A 30 -0.26 5.87 -10.39
N PHE A 31 -0.02 5.38 -9.17
CA PHE A 31 1.30 4.93 -8.75
C PHE A 31 1.76 3.70 -9.54
N ALA A 32 0.89 2.71 -9.71
CA ALA A 32 1.20 1.52 -10.50
C ALA A 32 1.43 1.85 -11.98
N GLU A 33 0.63 2.75 -12.55
CA GLU A 33 0.76 3.19 -13.94
C GLU A 33 2.11 3.88 -14.19
N GLU A 34 2.53 4.80 -13.31
CA GLU A 34 3.82 5.49 -13.41
C GLU A 34 5.02 4.54 -13.32
N LEU A 35 4.93 3.50 -12.47
CA LEU A 35 5.96 2.47 -12.40
C LEU A 35 6.01 1.60 -13.66
N GLN A 36 4.85 1.21 -14.20
CA GLN A 36 4.77 0.42 -15.42
C GLN A 36 5.29 1.18 -16.65
N LYS A 37 5.07 2.50 -16.74
CA LYS A 37 5.62 3.37 -17.80
C LYS A 37 7.15 3.30 -17.90
N VAL A 38 7.84 3.05 -16.79
CA VAL A 38 9.30 2.91 -16.72
C VAL A 38 9.77 1.46 -16.64
N GLY A 39 8.87 0.49 -16.89
CA GLY A 39 9.19 -0.94 -16.93
C GLY A 39 9.39 -1.58 -15.55
N VAL A 40 8.89 -0.95 -14.48
CA VAL A 40 8.92 -1.52 -13.13
C VAL A 40 7.65 -2.33 -12.88
N GLU A 41 7.84 -3.60 -12.55
CA GLU A 41 6.75 -4.51 -12.16
C GLU A 41 6.27 -4.22 -10.72
N VAL A 42 4.97 -4.44 -10.50
CA VAL A 42 4.30 -4.25 -9.20
C VAL A 42 3.51 -5.49 -8.81
N ASP A 43 3.44 -5.77 -7.52
CA ASP A 43 2.47 -6.69 -6.91
C ASP A 43 1.62 -5.96 -5.87
N TYR A 44 0.48 -6.54 -5.56
CA TYR A 44 -0.48 -5.99 -4.60
C TYR A 44 -0.67 -6.96 -3.44
N VAL A 45 -0.63 -6.43 -2.22
CA VAL A 45 -0.84 -7.16 -0.97
C VAL A 45 -1.89 -6.45 -0.14
N SER A 46 -2.66 -7.20 0.63
CA SER A 46 -3.54 -6.65 1.65
C SER A 46 -3.43 -7.47 2.95
N PRO A 47 -3.76 -6.92 4.13
CA PRO A 47 -3.64 -7.62 5.41
C PRO A 47 -4.19 -9.06 5.43
N LYS A 48 -5.27 -9.33 4.68
CA LYS A 48 -5.92 -10.63 4.59
C LYS A 48 -5.72 -11.33 3.25
N GLY A 49 -5.05 -10.69 2.30
CA GLY A 49 -5.08 -11.08 0.89
C GLY A 49 -6.49 -11.02 0.29
N GLY A 50 -6.61 -11.44 -0.96
CA GLY A 50 -7.90 -11.55 -1.64
C GLY A 50 -8.51 -10.18 -1.96
N PHE A 51 -9.76 -9.98 -1.51
CA PHE A 51 -10.62 -8.88 -1.94
C PHE A 51 -10.28 -7.54 -1.27
N VAL A 52 -10.17 -6.51 -2.10
CA VAL A 52 -9.98 -5.11 -1.69
C VAL A 52 -11.21 -4.28 -2.07
N PRO A 53 -11.92 -3.67 -1.10
CA PRO A 53 -13.00 -2.74 -1.39
C PRO A 53 -12.48 -1.39 -1.89
N LEU A 54 -13.23 -0.76 -2.78
CA LEU A 54 -13.02 0.64 -3.15
C LEU A 54 -13.83 1.56 -2.24
N ASP A 55 -13.22 2.68 -1.87
CA ASP A 55 -13.93 3.77 -1.20
C ASP A 55 -14.89 4.43 -2.20
N PRO A 56 -16.22 4.44 -1.99
CA PRO A 56 -17.14 5.02 -2.96
C PRO A 56 -16.88 6.51 -3.24
N ARG A 57 -16.22 7.23 -2.32
CA ARG A 57 -15.89 8.64 -2.53
C ARG A 57 -14.72 8.82 -3.47
N SER A 58 -13.78 7.88 -3.53
CA SER A 58 -12.65 7.99 -4.47
C SER A 58 -13.13 7.95 -5.92
N MET A 59 -14.24 7.24 -6.18
CA MET A 59 -14.86 7.15 -7.52
C MET A 59 -15.33 8.51 -8.07
N LYS A 60 -15.46 9.55 -7.23
CA LYS A 60 -15.81 10.91 -7.69
C LYS A 60 -14.62 11.69 -8.24
N TYR A 61 -13.40 11.20 -8.01
CA TYR A 61 -12.14 11.87 -8.36
C TYR A 61 -11.35 11.10 -9.43
N VAL A 62 -12.00 10.15 -10.10
CA VAL A 62 -11.37 9.38 -11.18
C VAL A 62 -11.39 10.19 -12.48
N ASP A 63 -10.30 10.10 -13.23
CA ASP A 63 -10.21 10.57 -14.61
C ASP A 63 -10.14 9.39 -15.59
N GLU A 64 -9.93 9.68 -16.88
CA GLU A 64 -9.85 8.66 -17.93
C GLU A 64 -8.70 7.67 -17.68
N SER A 65 -7.51 8.15 -17.29
CA SER A 65 -6.34 7.30 -17.03
C SER A 65 -6.58 6.32 -15.89
N ILE A 66 -7.12 6.83 -14.77
CA ILE A 66 -7.48 6.01 -13.60
C ILE A 66 -8.51 4.94 -14.00
N MET A 67 -9.52 5.31 -14.78
CA MET A 67 -10.56 4.38 -15.21
C MET A 67 -10.04 3.32 -16.17
N GLU A 68 -9.21 3.69 -17.15
CA GLU A 68 -8.58 2.74 -18.07
C GLU A 68 -7.74 1.71 -17.32
N PHE A 69 -6.91 2.17 -16.37
CA PHE A 69 -6.08 1.27 -15.56
C PHE A 69 -6.91 0.36 -14.66
N TYR A 70 -7.92 0.94 -13.97
CA TYR A 70 -8.89 0.19 -13.17
C TYR A 70 -9.60 -0.89 -13.98
N GLU A 71 -9.87 -0.63 -15.26
CA GLU A 71 -10.61 -1.54 -16.11
C GLU A 71 -9.79 -2.74 -16.61
N THR A 72 -8.46 -2.68 -16.50
CA THR A 72 -7.57 -3.76 -16.94
C THR A 72 -7.88 -5.08 -16.20
N PRO A 73 -7.82 -6.24 -16.90
CA PRO A 73 -8.00 -7.54 -16.25
C PRO A 73 -6.96 -7.80 -15.16
N ASP A 74 -5.74 -7.31 -15.36
CA ASP A 74 -4.64 -7.48 -14.42
C ASP A 74 -4.92 -6.77 -13.10
N PHE A 75 -5.27 -5.47 -13.13
CA PHE A 75 -5.58 -4.71 -11.91
C PHE A 75 -6.79 -5.29 -11.18
N LYS A 76 -7.89 -5.56 -11.88
CA LYS A 76 -9.09 -6.19 -11.27
C LYS A 76 -8.78 -7.52 -10.60
N THR A 77 -7.85 -8.29 -11.17
CA THR A 77 -7.46 -9.58 -10.60
C THR A 77 -6.51 -9.40 -9.44
N ARG A 78 -5.32 -8.85 -9.68
CA ARG A 78 -4.23 -8.84 -8.71
C ARG A 78 -4.39 -7.77 -7.63
N ALA A 79 -4.96 -6.62 -7.94
CA ALA A 79 -5.18 -5.55 -6.96
C ALA A 79 -6.52 -5.68 -6.24
N LEU A 80 -7.61 -6.06 -6.91
CA LEU A 80 -8.94 -5.94 -6.30
C LEU A 80 -9.57 -7.24 -5.80
N SER A 81 -9.23 -8.39 -6.38
CA SER A 81 -9.90 -9.66 -6.06
C SER A 81 -8.98 -10.74 -5.49
N LYS A 82 -7.69 -10.69 -5.83
CA LYS A 82 -6.69 -11.70 -5.49
C LYS A 82 -5.35 -11.06 -5.10
N THR A 83 -5.39 -10.05 -4.25
CA THR A 83 -4.15 -9.56 -3.62
C THR A 83 -3.46 -10.69 -2.89
N LEU A 84 -2.13 -10.62 -2.84
CA LEU A 84 -1.35 -11.48 -1.96
C LEU A 84 -1.76 -11.22 -0.51
N SER A 85 -1.74 -12.25 0.31
CA SER A 85 -1.63 -12.11 1.77
C SER A 85 -0.17 -11.86 2.16
N PRO A 86 0.12 -11.29 3.34
CA PRO A 86 1.50 -11.05 3.75
C PRO A 86 2.34 -12.34 3.79
N SER A 87 1.73 -13.47 4.13
CA SER A 87 2.38 -14.79 4.15
C SER A 87 2.86 -15.30 2.79
N GLU A 88 2.32 -14.78 1.68
CA GLU A 88 2.71 -15.14 0.32
C GLU A 88 3.83 -14.24 -0.23
N VAL A 89 4.22 -13.21 0.52
CA VAL A 89 5.21 -12.21 0.10
C VAL A 89 6.60 -12.65 0.53
N ASN A 90 7.51 -12.73 -0.44
CA ASN A 90 8.95 -12.80 -0.18
C ASN A 90 9.57 -11.38 -0.28
N PRO A 91 10.02 -10.75 0.84
CA PRO A 91 10.56 -9.39 0.82
C PRO A 91 11.74 -9.18 -0.13
N ASP A 92 12.53 -10.22 -0.42
CA ASP A 92 13.72 -10.14 -1.28
C ASP A 92 13.39 -9.79 -2.74
N ASP A 93 12.15 -10.08 -3.17
CA ASP A 93 11.67 -9.79 -4.52
C ASP A 93 11.42 -8.28 -4.74
N TYR A 94 11.43 -7.47 -3.67
CA TYR A 94 11.01 -6.08 -3.71
C TYR A 94 12.15 -5.12 -3.37
N PHE A 95 12.17 -3.96 -4.04
CA PHE A 95 13.04 -2.84 -3.68
C PHE A 95 12.27 -1.68 -3.03
N ALA A 96 10.95 -1.73 -3.04
CA ALA A 96 10.10 -0.77 -2.35
C ALA A 96 8.78 -1.41 -1.89
N ILE A 97 8.23 -0.86 -0.81
CA ILE A 97 6.86 -1.06 -0.37
C ILE A 97 6.15 0.29 -0.32
N TYR A 98 4.95 0.35 -0.89
CA TYR A 98 4.14 1.56 -0.99
C TYR A 98 2.77 1.30 -0.35
N TYR A 99 2.42 2.07 0.67
CA TYR A 99 1.13 2.00 1.32
C TYR A 99 0.14 2.98 0.68
N ALA A 100 -0.78 2.45 -0.14
CA ALA A 100 -1.90 3.23 -0.67
C ALA A 100 -2.87 3.58 0.47
N GLY A 101 -3.64 4.66 0.29
CA GLY A 101 -4.57 5.14 1.30
C GLY A 101 -6.03 4.81 0.99
N GLY A 102 -6.91 5.78 1.25
CA GLY A 102 -8.30 5.53 1.62
C GLY A 102 -8.46 5.38 3.14
N HIS A 103 -9.67 5.57 3.67
CA HIS A 103 -9.83 5.64 5.13
C HIS A 103 -9.83 4.26 5.80
N GLY A 104 -10.13 3.19 5.06
CA GLY A 104 -10.15 1.81 5.58
C GLY A 104 -8.84 1.40 6.25
N VAL A 105 -7.72 1.91 5.74
CA VAL A 105 -6.36 1.64 6.23
C VAL A 105 -6.17 1.91 7.72
N MET A 106 -6.99 2.80 8.30
CA MET A 106 -6.89 3.15 9.72
C MET A 106 -7.21 1.97 10.66
N TRP A 107 -7.85 0.92 10.15
CA TRP A 107 -8.29 -0.23 10.96
C TRP A 107 -7.51 -1.52 10.74
N ASP A 108 -6.78 -1.65 9.64
CA ASP A 108 -6.06 -2.88 9.31
C ASP A 108 -4.57 -2.70 9.04
N PHE A 109 -4.07 -1.48 8.81
CA PHE A 109 -2.63 -1.27 8.62
C PHE A 109 -1.80 -1.15 9.92
N PRO A 110 -2.21 -0.36 10.94
CA PRO A 110 -1.31 -0.02 12.06
C PRO A 110 -0.82 -1.23 12.86
N ASP A 111 -1.62 -2.29 12.96
CA ASP A 111 -1.33 -3.43 13.83
C ASP A 111 -0.97 -4.72 13.06
N ASP A 112 -0.89 -4.65 11.73
CA ASP A 112 -0.47 -5.79 10.91
C ASP A 112 1.03 -6.05 11.06
N LYS A 113 1.36 -7.09 11.83
CA LYS A 113 2.75 -7.45 12.16
C LYS A 113 3.51 -8.06 11.00
N GLU A 114 2.82 -8.72 10.07
CA GLU A 114 3.46 -9.33 8.91
C GLU A 114 3.88 -8.25 7.91
N LEU A 115 2.99 -7.29 7.62
CA LEU A 115 3.32 -6.12 6.81
C LEU A 115 4.42 -5.26 7.45
N GLN A 116 4.40 -5.08 8.78
CA GLN A 116 5.50 -4.41 9.49
C GLN A 116 6.84 -5.11 9.28
N SER A 117 6.84 -6.44 9.33
CA SER A 117 8.05 -7.26 9.13
C SER A 117 8.56 -7.19 7.69
N ILE A 118 7.65 -7.28 6.71
CA ILE A 118 7.98 -7.14 5.28
C ILE A 118 8.59 -5.77 5.01
N ALA A 119 7.98 -4.69 5.51
CA ALA A 119 8.46 -3.34 5.30
C ALA A 119 9.84 -3.11 5.93
N MET A 120 10.08 -3.63 7.14
CA MET A 120 11.38 -3.56 7.79
C MET A 120 12.44 -4.35 7.01
N ALA A 121 12.11 -5.55 6.52
CA ALA A 121 13.02 -6.36 5.70
C ALA A 121 13.42 -5.63 4.40
N ILE A 122 12.44 -5.06 3.67
CA ILE A 122 12.71 -4.24 2.47
C ILE A 122 13.60 -3.05 2.81
N TYR A 123 13.32 -2.35 3.91
CA TYR A 123 14.11 -1.19 4.34
C TYR A 123 15.57 -1.55 4.69
N GLN A 124 15.78 -2.67 5.39
CA GLN A 124 17.11 -3.19 5.75
C GLN A 124 17.92 -3.59 4.52
N GLN A 125 17.26 -4.02 3.44
CA GLN A 125 17.86 -4.32 2.14
C GLN A 125 18.12 -3.07 1.27
N ASN A 126 18.21 -1.89 1.88
CA ASN A 126 18.34 -0.60 1.21
C ASN A 126 17.14 -0.18 0.34
N GLY A 127 15.98 -0.83 0.52
CA GLY A 127 14.75 -0.48 -0.16
C GLY A 127 14.06 0.78 0.39
N TYR A 128 12.94 1.13 -0.23
CA TYR A 128 12.09 2.27 0.10
C TYR A 128 10.82 1.84 0.82
N VAL A 129 10.39 2.63 1.81
CA VAL A 129 9.10 2.50 2.50
C VAL A 129 8.34 3.80 2.30
N THR A 130 7.28 3.76 1.51
CA THR A 130 6.56 4.96 1.11
C THR A 130 5.06 4.82 1.39
N SER A 131 4.37 5.94 1.47
CA SER A 131 2.92 5.96 1.67
C SER A 131 2.31 7.23 1.10
N VAL A 132 1.02 7.20 0.80
CA VAL A 132 0.24 8.39 0.41
C VAL A 132 -0.96 8.57 1.34
N CYS A 133 -1.45 9.80 1.50
CA CYS A 133 -2.72 10.09 2.19
C CYS A 133 -2.78 9.50 3.63
N HIS A 134 -3.69 8.54 3.87
CA HIS A 134 -3.85 7.82 5.13
C HIS A 134 -3.05 6.52 5.19
N GLY A 135 -2.46 6.05 4.08
CA GLY A 135 -1.59 4.87 4.03
C GLY A 135 -0.38 4.99 4.99
N ILE A 136 -0.03 6.22 5.38
CA ILE A 136 0.94 6.51 6.46
C ILE A 136 0.62 5.77 7.77
N ALA A 137 -0.64 5.37 8.00
CA ALA A 137 -1.07 4.53 9.11
C ALA A 137 -0.26 3.22 9.20
N GLY A 138 0.13 2.64 8.07
CA GLY A 138 0.95 1.42 8.03
C GLY A 138 2.40 1.60 8.48
N LEU A 139 2.87 2.85 8.56
CA LEU A 139 4.24 3.15 8.97
C LEU A 139 4.36 3.45 10.47
N LEU A 140 3.24 3.70 11.16
CA LEU A 140 3.21 4.23 12.53
C LEU A 140 3.87 3.29 13.55
N ASN A 141 3.72 1.98 13.36
CA ASN A 141 4.16 0.96 14.32
C ASN A 141 5.32 0.09 13.81
N ILE A 142 5.93 0.45 12.67
CA ILE A 142 7.14 -0.25 12.20
C ILE A 142 8.31 0.12 13.11
N LYS A 143 8.94 -0.89 13.71
CA LYS A 143 10.07 -0.72 14.62
C LYS A 143 11.23 -1.66 14.28
N ASP A 144 12.45 -1.23 14.59
CA ASP A 144 13.63 -2.09 14.51
C ASP A 144 13.71 -3.08 15.69
N GLU A 145 14.71 -3.97 15.67
CA GLU A 145 14.93 -4.97 16.72
C GLU A 145 15.23 -4.36 18.10
N SER A 146 15.58 -3.07 18.15
CA SER A 146 15.81 -2.30 19.38
C SER A 146 14.58 -1.49 19.82
N ASP A 147 13.40 -1.78 19.26
CA ASP A 147 12.13 -1.10 19.52
C ASP A 147 12.10 0.39 19.11
N HIS A 148 13.03 0.84 18.26
CA HIS A 148 12.98 2.20 17.71
C HIS A 148 12.06 2.27 16.50
N TYR A 149 11.17 3.26 16.49
CA TYR A 149 10.29 3.53 15.35
C TYR A 149 11.09 3.86 14.09
N LEU A 150 10.77 3.18 12.99
CA LEU A 150 11.39 3.42 11.69
C LEU A 150 11.24 4.89 11.25
N ILE A 151 10.09 5.49 11.50
CA ILE A 151 9.76 6.86 11.11
C ILE A 151 10.39 7.95 12.01
N ALA A 152 11.00 7.58 13.14
CA ALA A 152 11.60 8.53 14.07
C ALA A 152 12.70 9.37 13.38
N GLY A 153 12.50 10.68 13.32
CA GLY A 153 13.43 11.61 12.65
C GLY A 153 13.49 11.49 11.12
N LYS A 154 12.56 10.75 10.48
CA LYS A 154 12.56 10.48 9.03
C LYS A 154 11.36 11.02 8.26
N LEU A 155 10.47 11.77 8.91
CA LEU A 155 9.35 12.44 8.22
C LEU A 155 9.73 13.83 7.66
N SER A 156 11.02 14.19 7.70
CA SER A 156 11.52 15.39 7.03
C SER A 156 11.71 15.16 5.52
N PRO A 157 11.69 16.22 4.69
CA PRO A 157 11.95 16.12 3.24
C PRO A 157 13.29 15.43 2.89
N ASP A 158 14.27 15.50 3.79
CA ASP A 158 15.63 14.97 3.63
C ASP A 158 15.75 13.45 3.82
N SER A 159 14.72 12.80 4.37
CA SER A 159 14.67 11.35 4.42
C SER A 159 14.52 10.80 3.00
N ARG A 160 15.56 10.09 2.55
CA ARG A 160 15.64 9.59 1.17
C ARG A 160 14.83 8.32 0.93
N ARG A 161 14.59 7.51 1.98
CA ARG A 161 14.03 6.13 1.83
C ARG A 161 12.75 5.85 2.61
N VAL A 162 12.35 6.74 3.53
CA VAL A 162 11.04 6.70 4.20
C VAL A 162 10.32 8.00 3.85
N LYS A 163 9.25 7.95 3.07
CA LYS A 163 8.58 9.16 2.54
C LYS A 163 7.05 9.03 2.58
N LYS A 164 6.40 10.12 2.99
CA LYS A 164 5.00 10.37 2.65
C LYS A 164 4.98 11.14 1.32
N CYS A 165 4.35 10.56 0.30
CA CYS A 165 4.08 11.19 -0.98
C CYS A 165 2.86 12.11 -0.87
#